data_AF-A0A0D9A1D3-F1
#
_entry.id   AF-A0A0D9A1D3-F1
#
_cell.length_a   1.000
_cell.length_b   1.000
_cell.length_c   1.000
_cell.angle_alpha   90.00
_cell.angle_beta   90.00
_cell.angle_gamma   90.00
#
_symmetry.space_group_name_H-M   'P 1'
#
loop_
_entity.id
_entity.type
_entity.pdbx_description
1 polymer ?
#
loop_
_entity_poly.entity_id
_entity_poly.type
_entity_poly.pdbx_seq_one_letter_code
_entity_poly.pdbx_strand_id
1 'polypeptide(L)'
;MPSNPTNKMPIPVELNREIPFVNAVYNIIEGKDDLDAAVGILKQQEQAHGVFIHYDEFHALWGLDLIPKQPPVDATQMLALAANDWDEFIENYVEVKAYSDEIKNFETKLFHFLDDTYMVLDGSKFACDCLLTLNDGSIWTFAMGAWGEYLADWARQNLWMQHALNDYFNEVNTFYGDVVVKDYYTWATTAKAVIERKCSK
;
A
#
# COMPACT_ATOMS: atom_id res chain seq x y z
N MET A 1 -3.96 28.14 38.98
CA MET A 1 -3.36 27.30 37.93
C MET A 1 -4.42 27.12 36.84
N PRO A 2 -4.18 27.50 35.58
CA PRO A 2 -5.12 27.17 34.52
C PRO A 2 -5.09 25.65 34.31
N SER A 3 -6.27 25.03 34.32
CA SER A 3 -6.46 23.61 34.03
C SER A 3 -5.94 23.31 32.63
N ASN A 4 -4.99 22.38 32.53
CA ASN A 4 -4.59 21.78 31.26
C ASN A 4 -5.88 21.30 30.55
N PRO A 5 -6.13 21.72 29.29
CA PRO A 5 -7.20 21.10 28.52
C PRO A 5 -6.91 19.61 28.49
N THR A 6 -7.88 18.81 28.93
CA THR A 6 -7.82 17.37 28.78
C THR A 6 -7.70 17.13 27.28
N ASN A 7 -6.50 16.74 26.83
CA ASN A 7 -6.26 16.17 25.51
C ASN A 7 -7.09 14.89 25.45
N LYS A 8 -8.38 15.03 25.13
CA LYS A 8 -9.20 13.90 24.76
C LYS A 8 -8.56 13.37 23.49
N MET A 9 -8.11 12.12 23.55
CA MET A 9 -7.66 11.45 22.34
C MET A 9 -8.80 11.54 21.31
N PRO A 10 -8.49 11.86 20.06
CA PRO A 10 -9.49 11.95 19.01
C PRO A 10 -10.23 10.62 18.90
N ILE A 11 -11.51 10.66 18.55
CA ILE A 11 -12.25 9.44 18.24
C ILE A 11 -11.69 8.90 16.92
N PRO A 12 -11.27 7.62 16.84
CA PRO A 12 -10.80 7.03 15.59
C PRO A 12 -11.85 7.13 14.49
N VAL A 13 -11.39 7.34 13.26
CA VAL A 13 -12.22 7.49 12.07
C VAL A 13 -12.67 6.13 11.56
N GLU A 14 -13.94 6.03 11.16
CA GLU A 14 -14.46 4.87 10.43
C GLU A 14 -14.13 4.99 8.93
N LEU A 15 -13.69 3.91 8.32
CA LEU A 15 -13.43 3.89 6.88
C LEU A 15 -14.74 4.01 6.09
N ASN A 16 -14.66 4.67 4.94
CA ASN A 16 -15.84 4.93 4.11
C ASN A 16 -16.37 3.65 3.47
N ARG A 17 -17.46 3.08 4.03
CA ARG A 17 -18.14 1.88 3.50
C ARG A 17 -18.84 2.08 2.16
N GLU A 18 -18.89 3.29 1.60
CA GLU A 18 -19.33 3.49 0.22
C GLU A 18 -18.27 3.01 -0.80
N ILE A 19 -17.01 2.91 -0.37
CA ILE A 19 -15.93 2.38 -1.20
C ILE A 19 -16.09 0.84 -1.31
N PRO A 20 -16.15 0.27 -2.53
CA PRO A 20 -16.49 -1.15 -2.71
C PRO A 20 -15.54 -2.11 -2.00
N PHE A 21 -14.23 -1.88 -2.13
CA PHE A 21 -13.24 -2.72 -1.45
C PHE A 21 -13.40 -2.60 0.07
N VAL A 22 -13.65 -1.38 0.55
CA VAL A 22 -13.82 -1.15 1.98
C VAL A 22 -15.03 -1.93 2.52
N ASN A 23 -16.16 -1.84 1.82
CA ASN A 23 -17.36 -2.54 2.22
C ASN A 23 -17.19 -4.06 2.23
N ALA A 24 -16.48 -4.61 1.24
CA ALA A 24 -16.23 -6.04 1.15
C ALA A 24 -15.38 -6.55 2.34
N VAL A 25 -14.33 -5.82 2.72
CA VAL A 25 -13.52 -6.18 3.89
C VAL A 25 -14.35 -6.12 5.18
N TYR A 26 -15.19 -5.10 5.37
CA TYR A 26 -16.11 -5.07 6.52
C TYR A 26 -17.11 -6.23 6.50
N ASN A 27 -17.64 -6.60 5.33
CA ASN A 27 -18.56 -7.74 5.26
C ASN A 27 -17.89 -9.05 5.67
N ILE A 28 -16.61 -9.25 5.34
CA ILE A 28 -15.82 -10.39 5.81
C ILE A 28 -15.68 -10.36 7.35
N ILE A 29 -15.29 -9.21 7.91
CA ILE A 29 -15.15 -9.02 9.37
C ILE A 29 -16.48 -9.30 10.08
N GLU A 30 -17.60 -8.91 9.47
CA GLU A 30 -18.96 -9.13 9.98
C GLU A 30 -19.51 -10.54 9.71
N GLY A 31 -18.74 -11.42 9.05
CA GLY A 31 -19.12 -12.80 8.72
C GLY A 31 -20.22 -12.92 7.66
N LYS A 32 -20.35 -11.91 6.78
CA LYS A 32 -21.36 -11.82 5.73
C LYS A 32 -20.85 -12.18 4.34
N ASP A 33 -19.53 -12.23 4.16
CA ASP A 33 -18.88 -12.49 2.87
C ASP A 33 -17.56 -13.26 3.08
N ASP A 34 -16.94 -13.70 1.98
CA ASP A 34 -15.65 -14.39 1.98
C ASP A 34 -14.53 -13.56 1.31
N LEU A 35 -13.30 -14.08 1.41
CA LEU A 35 -12.12 -13.41 0.84
C LEU A 35 -12.22 -13.27 -0.69
N ASP A 36 -12.84 -14.22 -1.40
CA ASP A 36 -12.82 -14.26 -2.86
C ASP A 36 -13.64 -13.09 -3.46
N ALA A 37 -14.71 -12.66 -2.79
CA ALA A 37 -15.46 -11.45 -3.15
C ALA A 37 -14.58 -10.18 -3.10
N ALA A 38 -13.82 -9.99 -2.02
CA ALA A 38 -12.90 -8.85 -1.88
C ALA A 38 -11.71 -8.95 -2.85
N VAL A 39 -11.23 -10.16 -3.15
CA VAL A 39 -10.17 -10.39 -4.15
C VAL A 39 -10.61 -9.90 -5.53
N GLY A 40 -11.85 -10.18 -5.94
CA GLY A 40 -12.38 -9.74 -7.23
C GLY A 40 -12.37 -8.21 -7.37
N ILE A 41 -12.78 -7.51 -6.31
CA ILE A 41 -12.79 -6.04 -6.28
C ILE A 41 -11.35 -5.50 -6.30
N LEU A 42 -10.46 -6.07 -5.51
CA LEU A 42 -9.06 -5.65 -5.48
C LEU A 42 -8.41 -5.76 -6.87
N LYS A 43 -8.57 -6.90 -7.54
CA LYS A 43 -8.06 -7.11 -8.91
C LYS A 43 -8.60 -6.08 -9.90
N GLN A 44 -9.88 -5.71 -9.76
CA GLN A 44 -10.49 -4.69 -10.61
C GLN A 44 -9.83 -3.32 -10.38
N GLN A 45 -9.58 -2.93 -9.12
CA GLN A 45 -8.94 -1.65 -8.81
C GLN A 45 -7.47 -1.63 -9.25
N GLU A 46 -6.75 -2.74 -9.05
CA GLU A 46 -5.38 -2.90 -9.55
C GLU A 46 -5.31 -2.69 -11.08
N GLN A 47 -6.23 -3.31 -11.81
CA GLN A 47 -6.33 -3.16 -13.26
C GLN A 47 -6.70 -1.74 -13.69
N ALA A 48 -7.65 -1.10 -12.98
CA ALA A 48 -8.12 0.25 -13.31
C ALA A 48 -7.00 1.30 -13.16
N HIS A 49 -6.16 1.14 -12.13
CA HIS A 49 -5.07 2.08 -11.83
C HIS A 49 -3.72 1.65 -12.41
N GLY A 50 -3.64 0.43 -12.95
CA GLY A 50 -2.40 -0.14 -13.45
C GLY A 50 -1.34 -0.30 -12.37
N VAL A 51 -1.78 -0.68 -11.16
CA VAL A 51 -0.96 -0.93 -9.97
C VAL A 51 -1.23 -2.36 -9.53
N PHE A 52 -0.22 -3.22 -9.45
CA PHE A 52 -0.39 -4.63 -9.07
C PHE A 52 0.45 -4.97 -7.86
N ILE A 53 -0.19 -5.47 -6.81
CA ILE A 53 0.43 -5.92 -5.57
C ILE A 53 0.87 -7.38 -5.72
N HIS A 54 2.13 -7.67 -5.41
CA HIS A 54 2.64 -9.04 -5.26
C HIS A 54 3.09 -9.23 -3.81
N TYR A 55 2.80 -10.38 -3.21
CA TYR A 55 3.05 -10.64 -1.79
C TYR A 55 3.93 -11.87 -1.61
N ASP A 56 4.99 -11.76 -0.81
CA ASP A 56 5.92 -12.84 -0.42
C ASP A 56 6.69 -13.55 -1.56
N GLU A 57 6.58 -13.08 -2.81
CA GLU A 57 7.17 -13.78 -3.96
C GLU A 57 8.63 -13.40 -4.26
N PHE A 58 9.15 -12.23 -3.80
CA PHE A 58 10.42 -11.67 -4.34
C PHE A 58 11.33 -10.97 -3.32
N HIS A 59 11.93 -11.76 -2.41
CA HIS A 59 12.88 -11.26 -1.41
C HIS A 59 14.14 -10.61 -2.00
N ALA A 60 14.52 -10.95 -3.24
CA ALA A 60 15.73 -10.47 -3.89
C ALA A 60 15.67 -8.99 -4.32
N LEU A 61 14.49 -8.40 -4.42
CA LEU A 61 14.29 -7.04 -4.93
C LEU A 61 14.24 -5.96 -3.83
N TRP A 62 14.36 -6.33 -2.55
CA TRP A 62 14.12 -5.39 -1.44
C TRP A 62 14.96 -4.10 -1.51
N GLY A 63 14.26 -2.97 -1.56
CA GLY A 63 14.84 -1.63 -1.53
C GLY A 63 15.29 -1.09 -2.89
N LEU A 64 14.84 -1.69 -3.99
CA LEU A 64 15.13 -1.25 -5.35
C LEU A 64 13.85 -0.76 -6.06
N ASP A 65 13.82 0.53 -6.40
CA ASP A 65 12.82 1.06 -7.32
C ASP A 65 13.42 1.09 -8.72
N LEU A 66 12.80 0.38 -9.65
CA LEU A 66 13.37 0.05 -10.95
C LEU A 66 12.41 0.41 -12.08
N ILE A 67 12.94 1.07 -13.10
CA ILE A 67 12.23 1.34 -14.36
C ILE A 67 12.90 0.59 -15.51
N PRO A 68 12.14 -0.01 -16.43
CA PRO A 68 12.74 -0.71 -17.55
C PRO A 68 13.42 0.29 -18.50
N LYS A 69 14.60 -0.07 -19.04
CA LYS A 69 15.29 0.73 -20.07
C LYS A 69 14.49 0.81 -21.37
N GLN A 70 13.64 -0.18 -21.64
CA GLN A 70 12.77 -0.25 -22.81
C GLN A 70 11.37 -0.74 -22.40
N PRO A 71 10.33 0.10 -22.48
CA PRO A 71 8.95 -0.34 -22.24
C PRO A 71 8.28 -0.88 -23.51
N PRO A 72 7.17 -1.65 -23.38
CA PRO A 72 6.66 -2.25 -22.14
C PRO A 72 7.32 -3.59 -21.85
N VAL A 73 7.46 -3.95 -20.58
CA VAL A 73 7.92 -5.27 -20.17
C VAL A 73 6.87 -5.94 -19.29
N ASP A 74 6.59 -7.22 -19.57
CA ASP A 74 5.66 -8.01 -18.78
C ASP A 74 6.24 -8.21 -17.37
N ALA A 75 5.56 -7.68 -16.37
CA ALA A 75 6.01 -7.72 -14.98
C ALA A 75 6.22 -9.15 -14.49
N THR A 76 5.36 -10.11 -14.84
CA THR A 76 5.50 -11.51 -14.43
C THR A 76 6.73 -12.16 -15.04
N GLN A 77 7.01 -11.89 -16.32
CA GLN A 77 8.22 -12.39 -16.98
C GLN A 77 9.49 -11.78 -16.37
N MET A 78 9.47 -10.49 -16.02
CA MET A 78 10.63 -9.85 -15.40
C MET A 78 10.86 -10.30 -13.97
N LEU A 79 9.80 -10.58 -13.24
CA LEU A 79 9.91 -11.16 -11.92
C LEU A 79 10.46 -12.58 -11.96
N ALA A 80 10.08 -13.37 -12.97
CA ALA A 80 10.71 -14.65 -13.24
C ALA A 80 12.19 -14.48 -13.64
N LEU A 81 12.53 -13.45 -14.41
CA LEU A 81 13.93 -13.15 -14.78
C LEU A 81 14.75 -12.75 -13.55
N ALA A 82 14.26 -11.84 -12.70
CA ALA A 82 14.92 -11.45 -11.45
C ALA A 82 15.22 -12.64 -10.52
N ALA A 83 14.36 -13.66 -10.53
CA ALA A 83 14.54 -14.87 -9.73
C ALA A 83 15.57 -15.86 -10.31
N ASN A 84 15.82 -15.84 -11.62
CA ASN A 84 16.60 -16.88 -12.31
C ASN A 84 17.91 -16.37 -12.94
N ASP A 85 17.96 -15.10 -13.37
CA ASP A 85 19.12 -14.44 -13.98
C ASP A 85 19.17 -12.96 -13.57
N TRP A 86 19.82 -12.70 -12.44
CA TRP A 86 19.90 -11.37 -11.85
C TRP A 86 20.70 -10.37 -12.70
N ASP A 87 21.76 -10.84 -13.35
CA ASP A 87 22.62 -9.98 -14.15
C ASP A 87 21.88 -9.51 -15.40
N GLU A 88 21.18 -10.41 -16.10
CA GLU A 88 20.33 -10.05 -17.23
C GLU A 88 19.19 -9.12 -16.79
N PHE A 89 18.58 -9.36 -15.62
CA PHE A 89 17.55 -8.50 -15.07
C PHE A 89 18.04 -7.06 -14.87
N ILE A 90 19.15 -6.85 -14.14
CA ILE A 90 19.67 -5.49 -13.87
C ILE A 90 20.19 -4.81 -15.16
N GLU A 91 20.66 -5.57 -16.15
CA GLU A 91 21.01 -5.01 -17.46
C GLU A 91 19.80 -4.39 -18.19
N ASN A 92 18.58 -4.80 -17.88
CA ASN A 92 17.36 -4.28 -18.49
C ASN A 92 16.68 -3.15 -17.69
N TYR A 93 17.15 -2.84 -16.49
CA TYR A 93 16.54 -1.86 -15.58
C TYR A 93 17.47 -0.71 -15.19
N VAL A 94 16.87 0.41 -14.79
CA VAL A 94 17.55 1.55 -14.18
C VAL A 94 16.94 1.80 -12.81
N GLU A 95 17.81 2.01 -11.81
CA GLU A 95 17.39 2.40 -10.48
C GLU A 95 16.89 3.85 -10.47
N VAL A 96 15.72 4.04 -9.87
CA VAL A 96 15.07 5.33 -9.71
C VAL A 96 15.77 6.11 -8.60
N LYS A 97 16.16 7.34 -8.91
CA LYS A 97 16.75 8.25 -7.92
C LYS A 97 15.66 9.04 -7.20
N ALA A 98 15.92 9.34 -5.93
CA ALA A 98 15.06 10.18 -5.11
C ALA A 98 14.72 11.51 -5.81
N TYR A 99 13.47 11.97 -5.64
CA TYR A 99 12.93 13.23 -6.18
C TYR A 99 12.87 13.36 -7.71
N SER A 100 12.73 12.24 -8.41
CA SER A 100 12.54 12.18 -9.87
C SER A 100 11.07 12.35 -10.29
N ASP A 101 10.81 12.65 -11.56
CA ASP A 101 9.43 12.77 -12.07
C ASP A 101 8.73 11.39 -12.15
N GLU A 102 9.52 10.34 -12.26
CA GLU A 102 9.08 8.95 -12.18
C GLU A 102 8.43 8.63 -10.83
N ILE A 103 9.02 9.10 -9.72
CA ILE A 103 8.43 8.96 -8.38
C ILE A 103 7.09 9.69 -8.30
N LYS A 104 7.00 10.94 -8.77
CA LYS A 104 5.74 11.71 -8.74
C LYS A 104 4.64 11.04 -9.55
N ASN A 105 4.99 10.51 -10.73
CA ASN A 105 4.04 9.80 -11.57
C ASN A 105 3.55 8.51 -10.90
N PHE A 106 4.46 7.81 -10.22
CA PHE A 106 4.13 6.63 -9.44
C PHE A 106 3.21 6.97 -8.24
N GLU A 107 3.57 7.97 -7.43
CA GLU A 107 2.76 8.49 -6.32
C GLU A 107 1.35 8.83 -6.76
N THR A 108 1.21 9.50 -7.91
CA THR A 108 -0.11 9.87 -8.46
C THR A 108 -0.96 8.63 -8.74
N LYS A 109 -0.40 7.59 -9.38
CA LYS A 109 -1.13 6.33 -9.63
C LYS A 109 -1.47 5.60 -8.34
N LEU A 110 -0.53 5.56 -7.40
CA LEU A 110 -0.73 4.95 -6.09
C LEU A 110 -1.83 5.67 -5.29
N PHE A 111 -1.86 6.99 -5.31
CA PHE A 111 -2.87 7.78 -4.57
C PHE A 111 -4.27 7.60 -5.15
N HIS A 112 -4.43 7.52 -6.48
CA HIS A 112 -5.72 7.17 -7.07
C HIS A 112 -6.18 5.75 -6.67
N PHE A 113 -5.25 4.79 -6.64
CA PHE A 113 -5.56 3.45 -6.12
C PHE A 113 -5.97 3.49 -4.64
N LEU A 114 -5.30 4.30 -3.81
CA LEU A 114 -5.65 4.48 -2.40
C LEU A 114 -6.99 5.21 -2.22
N ASP A 115 -7.36 6.16 -3.07
CA ASP A 115 -8.69 6.79 -3.04
C ASP A 115 -9.82 5.78 -3.30
N ASP A 116 -9.59 4.81 -4.18
CA ASP A 116 -10.61 3.82 -4.56
C ASP A 116 -10.63 2.56 -3.68
N THR A 117 -9.64 2.38 -2.82
CA THR A 117 -9.54 1.21 -1.94
C THR A 117 -9.52 1.57 -0.45
N TYR A 118 -9.06 2.77 -0.10
CA TYR A 118 -8.66 3.18 1.25
C TYR A 118 -7.81 2.09 1.91
N MET A 119 -6.91 1.48 1.13
CA MET A 119 -6.13 0.34 1.56
C MET A 119 -5.20 0.74 2.70
N VAL A 120 -5.34 0.02 3.81
CA VAL A 120 -4.45 0.14 4.97
C VAL A 120 -4.06 -1.27 5.39
N LEU A 121 -2.76 -1.50 5.55
CA LEU A 121 -2.17 -2.81 5.83
C LEU A 121 -1.43 -2.79 7.15
N ASP A 122 -1.40 -3.94 7.81
CA ASP A 122 -0.67 -4.11 9.06
C ASP A 122 0.73 -4.65 8.75
N GLY A 123 1.70 -4.14 9.49
CA GLY A 123 2.97 -4.83 9.63
C GLY A 123 4.08 -4.00 10.26
N SER A 124 5.18 -4.69 10.51
CA SER A 124 6.31 -4.12 11.24
C SER A 124 7.24 -3.34 10.29
N LYS A 125 7.97 -2.36 10.83
CA LYS A 125 9.02 -1.59 10.12
C LYS A 125 10.04 -2.45 9.33
N PHE A 126 10.11 -3.75 9.63
CA PHE A 126 11.14 -4.67 9.16
C PHE A 126 10.63 -5.73 8.17
N ALA A 127 9.33 -5.76 7.85
CA ALA A 127 8.72 -6.75 6.98
C ALA A 127 8.57 -6.17 5.56
N CYS A 128 9.47 -6.49 4.64
CA CYS A 128 9.36 -6.09 3.23
C CYS A 128 8.50 -7.13 2.49
N ASP A 129 7.18 -7.08 2.69
CA ASP A 129 6.31 -8.18 2.27
C ASP A 129 5.72 -8.00 0.87
N CYS A 130 5.74 -6.78 0.33
CA CYS A 130 5.04 -6.43 -0.91
C CYS A 130 5.93 -5.78 -1.97
N LEU A 131 5.66 -6.18 -3.21
CA LEU A 131 6.17 -5.54 -4.41
C LEU A 131 4.99 -4.92 -5.16
N LEU A 132 5.15 -3.72 -5.71
CA LEU A 132 4.21 -3.17 -6.68
C LEU A 132 4.82 -3.21 -8.09
N THR A 133 4.02 -3.58 -9.08
CA THR A 133 4.38 -3.40 -10.49
C THR A 133 3.37 -2.53 -11.19
N LEU A 134 3.79 -1.78 -12.20
CA LEU A 134 2.89 -0.99 -13.05
C LEU A 134 2.77 -1.57 -14.46
N ASN A 135 1.76 -1.11 -15.21
CA ASN A 135 1.56 -1.47 -16.63
C ASN A 135 2.75 -1.12 -17.55
N ASP A 136 3.61 -0.19 -17.14
CA ASP A 136 4.82 0.18 -17.89
C ASP A 136 6.01 -0.76 -17.60
N GLY A 137 5.84 -1.76 -16.72
CA GLY A 137 6.88 -2.71 -16.33
C GLY A 137 7.80 -2.20 -15.23
N SER A 138 7.54 -1.01 -14.68
CA SER A 138 8.25 -0.54 -13.48
C SER A 138 7.93 -1.39 -12.27
N ILE A 139 8.92 -1.52 -11.41
CA ILE A 139 8.91 -2.31 -10.19
C ILE A 139 9.23 -1.37 -9.04
N TRP A 140 8.35 -1.34 -8.06
CA TRP A 140 8.48 -0.49 -6.89
C TRP A 140 8.47 -1.36 -5.66
N THR A 141 9.47 -1.19 -4.81
CA THR A 141 9.62 -2.04 -3.63
C THR A 141 9.11 -1.31 -2.41
N PHE A 142 8.14 -1.93 -1.76
CA PHE A 142 7.47 -1.34 -0.63
C PHE A 142 7.99 -1.98 0.63
N ALA A 143 9.05 -1.37 1.19
CA ALA A 143 9.27 -1.52 2.62
C ALA A 143 8.04 -0.94 3.35
N MET A 144 7.65 -1.53 4.48
CA MET A 144 6.56 -0.99 5.31
C MET A 144 6.75 0.49 5.67
N GLY A 145 8.01 0.94 5.78
CA GLY A 145 8.33 2.36 5.89
C GLY A 145 7.88 3.19 4.69
N ALA A 146 8.21 2.75 3.47
CA ALA A 146 7.81 3.41 2.23
C ALA A 146 6.28 3.39 2.03
N TRP A 147 5.63 2.24 2.22
CA TRP A 147 4.15 2.17 2.18
C TRP A 147 3.52 3.14 3.17
N GLY A 148 4.08 3.17 4.37
CA GLY A 148 3.71 4.13 5.40
C GLY A 148 3.80 5.57 4.93
N GLU A 149 4.94 5.99 4.40
CA GLU A 149 5.18 7.36 3.95
C GLU A 149 4.15 7.79 2.90
N TYR A 150 3.92 6.96 1.88
CA TYR A 150 2.90 7.22 0.88
C TYR A 150 1.48 7.26 1.47
N LEU A 151 1.14 6.36 2.40
CA LEU A 151 -0.15 6.37 3.08
C LEU A 151 -0.34 7.64 3.92
N ALA A 152 0.69 8.10 4.63
CA ALA A 152 0.64 9.32 5.43
C ALA A 152 0.46 10.56 4.54
N ASP A 153 1.16 10.61 3.42
CA ASP A 153 1.04 11.71 2.47
C ASP A 153 -0.34 11.74 1.81
N TRP A 154 -0.86 10.60 1.36
CA TRP A 154 -2.23 10.45 0.88
C TRP A 154 -3.26 10.87 1.93
N ALA A 155 -3.12 10.37 3.16
CA ALA A 155 -4.03 10.68 4.27
C ALA A 155 -4.00 12.17 4.64
N ARG A 156 -2.84 12.84 4.49
CA ARG A 156 -2.71 14.29 4.69
C ARG A 156 -3.47 15.06 3.60
N GLN A 157 -3.33 14.66 2.34
CA GLN A 157 -4.02 15.30 1.21
C GLN A 157 -5.55 15.16 1.31
N ASN A 158 -6.01 14.00 1.80
CA ASN A 158 -7.43 13.73 2.05
C ASN A 158 -7.93 14.18 3.43
N LEU A 159 -7.12 14.94 4.17
CA LEU A 159 -7.45 15.51 5.49
C LEU A 159 -7.84 14.47 6.56
N TRP A 160 -7.48 13.21 6.35
CA TRP A 160 -7.87 12.10 7.21
C TRP A 160 -7.15 12.14 8.57
N MET A 161 -5.90 12.64 8.58
CA MET A 161 -5.09 12.78 9.79
C MET A 161 -5.33 14.09 10.56
N GLN A 162 -6.27 14.94 10.15
CA GLN A 162 -6.53 16.21 10.86
C GLN A 162 -6.99 16.03 12.30
N HIS A 163 -7.51 14.84 12.63
CA HIS A 163 -7.85 14.48 14.00
C HIS A 163 -6.65 14.00 14.81
N ALA A 164 -5.58 13.47 14.18
CA ALA A 164 -4.51 12.72 14.84
C ALA A 164 -3.23 13.52 15.23
N LEU A 165 -3.38 14.83 15.48
CA LEU A 165 -2.50 15.72 16.29
C LEU A 165 -1.46 16.63 15.61
N ASN A 166 -1.27 17.76 16.30
CA ASN A 166 -0.17 18.73 16.23
C ASN A 166 1.21 18.10 15.95
N ASP A 167 1.98 18.77 15.08
CA ASP A 167 3.43 18.83 14.77
C ASP A 167 4.41 17.72 15.21
N TYR A 168 4.20 17.00 16.31
CA TYR A 168 5.08 15.94 16.80
C TYR A 168 4.82 14.56 16.14
N PHE A 169 3.75 14.45 15.35
CA PHE A 169 3.29 13.19 14.73
C PHE A 169 3.81 12.96 13.30
N ASN A 170 4.49 13.95 12.70
CA ASN A 170 4.84 13.95 11.26
C ASN A 170 6.02 13.06 10.86
N GLU A 171 6.85 12.57 11.78
CA GLU A 171 8.13 11.93 11.39
C GLU A 171 8.21 10.42 11.67
N VAL A 172 7.26 9.82 12.41
CA VAL A 172 7.48 8.46 12.94
C VAL A 172 6.26 7.52 12.91
N ASN A 173 5.03 7.97 12.63
CA ASN A 173 3.84 7.18 12.96
C ASN A 173 2.96 6.71 11.78
N THR A 174 3.61 6.25 10.71
CA THR A 174 2.97 5.31 9.79
C THR A 174 2.65 3.96 10.46
N PHE A 175 3.24 3.73 11.64
CA PHE A 175 3.11 2.52 12.47
C PHE A 175 1.90 2.47 13.41
N TYR A 176 1.10 3.53 13.51
CA TYR A 176 -0.02 3.59 14.47
C TYR A 176 -1.33 3.99 13.81
N GLY A 177 -1.72 3.27 12.75
CA GLY A 177 -3.07 3.41 12.21
C GLY A 177 -4.16 3.05 13.22
N ASP A 178 -3.82 2.39 14.33
CA ASP A 178 -4.71 2.02 15.42
C ASP A 178 -5.27 3.20 16.23
N VAL A 179 -4.60 4.35 16.22
CA VAL A 179 -5.12 5.59 16.84
C VAL A 179 -5.97 6.42 15.87
N VAL A 180 -5.87 6.13 14.56
CA VAL A 180 -6.52 6.91 13.50
C VAL A 180 -7.74 6.19 12.94
N VAL A 181 -7.67 4.88 12.78
CA VAL A 181 -8.67 4.04 12.14
C VAL A 181 -9.35 3.17 13.18
N LYS A 182 -10.67 3.23 13.22
CA LYS A 182 -11.46 2.35 14.09
C LYS A 182 -11.27 0.89 13.66
N ASP A 183 -11.02 0.02 14.64
CA ASP A 183 -10.81 -1.42 14.45
C ASP A 183 -9.64 -1.76 13.49
N TYR A 184 -8.62 -0.86 13.43
CA TYR A 184 -7.46 -0.95 12.55
C TYR A 184 -6.84 -2.35 12.41
N TYR A 185 -6.50 -3.01 13.52
CA TYR A 185 -5.80 -4.31 13.43
C TYR A 185 -6.67 -5.37 12.74
N THR A 186 -7.95 -5.41 13.07
CA THR A 186 -8.92 -6.34 12.45
C THR A 186 -9.06 -6.03 10.97
N TRP A 187 -9.20 -4.74 10.63
CA TRP A 187 -9.23 -4.28 9.25
C TRP A 187 -8.01 -4.74 8.46
N ALA A 188 -6.85 -4.32 8.94
CA ALA A 188 -5.58 -4.44 8.24
C ALA A 188 -5.14 -5.90 8.12
N THR A 189 -5.41 -6.73 9.13
CA THR A 189 -5.24 -8.19 9.06
C THR A 189 -6.15 -8.82 7.99
N THR A 190 -7.41 -8.39 7.91
CA THR A 190 -8.36 -8.94 6.92
C THR A 190 -7.99 -8.50 5.51
N ALA A 191 -7.63 -7.23 5.31
CA ALA A 191 -7.14 -6.73 4.03
C ALA A 191 -5.86 -7.45 3.58
N LYS A 192 -4.92 -7.71 4.50
CA LYS A 192 -3.73 -8.53 4.25
C LYS A 192 -4.10 -9.94 3.82
N ALA A 193 -5.05 -10.60 4.49
CA ALA A 193 -5.51 -11.93 4.10
C ALA A 193 -6.13 -11.96 2.69
N VAL A 194 -6.82 -10.88 2.27
CA VAL A 194 -7.31 -10.73 0.89
C VAL A 194 -6.14 -10.66 -0.10
N ILE A 195 -5.09 -9.91 0.21
CA ILE A 195 -3.88 -9.82 -0.63
C ILE A 195 -3.18 -11.18 -0.72
N GLU A 196 -2.96 -11.84 0.41
CA GLU A 196 -2.38 -13.20 0.47
C GLU A 196 -3.21 -14.19 -0.36
N ARG A 197 -4.54 -14.12 -0.25
CA ARG A 197 -5.46 -14.95 -1.04
C ARG A 197 -5.38 -14.64 -2.53
N LYS A 198 -5.22 -13.37 -2.92
CA LYS A 198 -5.06 -12.94 -4.32
C LYS A 198 -3.76 -13.44 -4.93
N CYS A 199 -2.68 -13.42 -4.16
CA CYS A 199 -1.32 -13.77 -4.60
C CYS A 199 -1.03 -15.27 -4.48
N SER A 200 -1.77 -16.00 -3.63
CA SER A 200 -1.68 -17.46 -3.59
C SER A 200 -2.28 -18.09 -4.86
N LYS A 201 -1.56 -19.07 -5.41
CA LYS A 201 -1.89 -19.80 -6.65
C LYS A 201 -3.12 -20.68 -6.50
#